data_AF-A0A1C4VZA9-F1
#
_entry.id   AF-A0A1C4VZA9-F1
#
_cell.length_a   1.000
_cell.length_b   1.000
_cell.length_c   1.000
_cell.angle_alpha   90.00
_cell.angle_beta   90.00
_cell.angle_gamma   90.00
#
_symmetry.space_group_name_H-M   'P 1'
#
loop_
_entity.id
_entity.type
_entity.pdbx_description
1 polymer ?
#
loop_
_entity_poly.entity_id
_entity_poly.type
_entity_poly.pdbx_seq_one_letter_code
_entity_poly.pdbx_strand_id
1 'polypeptide(L)'
;MPEAPDITTAWRYLREKTPNTRQGDPLVVNAAYAQPRLRALFPFPTHGTLRFLRTAPPRQSEEIDSLPFIVCGEPPYQVYAAGYSELLGTAATPEEAAALVVAHLPEDAGSDRS
;
A
#
# COMPACT_ATOMS: atom_id res chain seq x y z
N MET A 1 -13.02 9.78 19.50
CA MET A 1 -12.33 9.59 18.20
C MET A 1 -11.64 8.24 18.29
N PRO A 2 -11.92 7.25 17.43
CA PRO A 2 -11.16 6.01 17.50
C PRO A 2 -9.71 6.36 17.15
N GLU A 3 -8.78 6.05 18.07
CA GLU A 3 -7.35 6.03 17.78
C GLU A 3 -7.14 5.30 16.45
N ALA A 4 -6.27 5.85 15.60
CA ALA A 4 -5.94 5.16 14.37
C ALA A 4 -5.39 3.77 14.74
N PRO A 5 -5.95 2.68 14.21
CA PRO A 5 -5.54 1.34 14.60
C PRO A 5 -4.04 1.15 14.33
N ASP A 6 -3.34 0.35 15.13
CA ASP A 6 -1.96 -0.02 14.82
C ASP A 6 -1.84 -0.71 13.46
N ILE A 7 -0.64 -0.69 12.87
CA ILE A 7 -0.34 -1.36 11.58
C ILE A 7 -0.78 -2.83 11.61
N THR A 8 -0.47 -3.56 12.68
CA THR A 8 -0.89 -4.95 12.88
C THR A 8 -2.41 -5.10 12.89
N THR A 9 -3.11 -4.16 13.53
CA THR A 9 -4.58 -4.15 13.63
C THR A 9 -5.21 -3.80 12.29
N ALA A 10 -4.63 -2.87 11.53
CA ALA A 10 -5.09 -2.53 10.19
C ALA A 10 -4.93 -3.69 9.20
N TRP A 11 -3.77 -4.36 9.20
CA TRP A 11 -3.56 -5.59 8.42
C TRP A 11 -4.53 -6.69 8.82
N ARG A 12 -4.77 -6.87 10.11
CA ARG A 12 -5.75 -7.84 10.60
C ARG A 12 -7.15 -7.51 10.11
N TYR A 13 -7.61 -6.26 10.26
CA TYR A 13 -8.92 -5.82 9.75
C TYR A 13 -9.06 -6.00 8.24
N LEU A 14 -8.00 -5.75 7.48
CA LEU A 14 -8.00 -5.90 6.03
C LEU A 14 -8.10 -7.37 5.60
N ARG A 15 -7.53 -8.30 6.39
CA ARG A 15 -7.63 -9.75 6.15
C ARG A 15 -8.91 -10.38 6.71
N GLU A 16 -9.45 -9.84 7.81
CA GLU A 16 -10.70 -10.31 8.42
C GLU A 16 -11.94 -9.81 7.66
N LYS A 17 -11.89 -8.61 7.05
CA LYS A 17 -12.99 -8.10 6.22
C LYS A 17 -12.99 -8.78 4.85
N THR A 18 -14.07 -9.52 4.63
CA THR A 18 -14.30 -10.59 3.66
C THR A 18 -14.56 -10.03 2.22
N PRO A 19 -14.50 -10.89 1.17
CA PRO A 19 -14.11 -10.59 -0.21
C PRO A 19 -15.11 -9.80 -1.06
N ASN A 20 -16.20 -9.31 -0.46
CA ASN A 20 -17.27 -8.59 -1.16
C ASN A 20 -17.27 -7.08 -0.89
N THR A 21 -16.27 -6.60 -0.16
CA THR A 21 -16.12 -5.21 0.22
C THR A 21 -15.19 -4.53 -0.80
N ARG A 22 -15.56 -3.36 -1.31
CA ARG A 22 -14.77 -2.52 -2.25
C ARG A 22 -13.43 -2.00 -1.65
N GLN A 23 -12.80 -2.75 -0.76
CA GLN A 23 -11.58 -2.42 -0.03
C GLN A 23 -10.32 -3.07 -0.64
N GLY A 24 -10.36 -3.49 -1.90
CA GLY A 24 -9.21 -4.02 -2.62
C GLY A 24 -9.25 -5.53 -2.83
N ASP A 25 -8.41 -6.00 -3.75
CA ASP A 25 -8.36 -7.40 -4.11
C ASP A 25 -7.66 -8.22 -3.00
N PRO A 26 -8.28 -9.29 -2.47
CA PRO A 26 -7.72 -10.07 -1.38
C PRO A 26 -6.40 -10.76 -1.73
N LEU A 27 -6.13 -11.00 -3.03
CA LEU A 27 -4.86 -11.54 -3.48
C LEU A 27 -3.77 -10.48 -3.36
N VAL A 28 -4.04 -9.23 -3.78
CA VAL A 28 -3.11 -8.09 -3.61
C VAL A 28 -2.79 -7.86 -2.13
N VAL A 29 -3.81 -7.92 -1.26
CA VAL A 29 -3.61 -7.76 0.19
C VAL A 29 -2.70 -8.85 0.76
N ASN A 30 -2.94 -10.13 0.42
CA ASN A 30 -2.10 -11.21 0.91
C ASN A 30 -0.68 -11.16 0.35
N ALA A 31 -0.53 -10.83 -0.93
CA ALA A 31 0.77 -10.64 -1.57
C ALA A 31 1.57 -9.50 -0.92
N ALA A 32 0.92 -8.37 -0.67
CA ALA A 32 1.54 -7.26 0.04
C ALA A 32 1.90 -7.63 1.48
N TYR A 33 1.03 -8.36 2.19
CA TYR A 33 1.29 -8.84 3.56
C TYR A 33 2.48 -9.82 3.64
N ALA A 34 2.74 -10.60 2.58
CA ALA A 34 3.87 -11.52 2.52
C ALA A 34 5.22 -10.77 2.49
N GLN A 35 5.24 -9.52 2.05
CA GLN A 35 6.45 -8.72 2.00
C GLN A 35 6.73 -8.06 3.36
N PRO A 36 7.88 -8.35 4.01
CA PRO A 36 8.17 -7.80 5.35
C PRO A 36 8.28 -6.27 5.35
N ARG A 37 8.79 -5.67 4.27
CA ARG A 37 8.86 -4.21 4.11
C ARG A 37 7.47 -3.56 4.05
N LEU A 38 6.49 -4.18 3.39
CA LEU A 38 5.11 -3.67 3.32
C LEU A 38 4.31 -3.97 4.58
N ARG A 39 4.55 -5.12 5.23
CA ARG A 39 3.93 -5.48 6.50
C ARG A 39 4.27 -4.49 7.62
N ALA A 40 5.44 -3.85 7.54
CA ALA A 40 5.83 -2.77 8.44
C ALA A 40 5.16 -1.41 8.12
N LEU A 41 4.40 -1.33 7.02
CA LEU A 41 3.65 -0.15 6.61
C LEU A 41 2.15 -0.34 6.88
N PHE A 42 1.45 0.77 7.08
CA PHE A 42 0.01 0.80 7.26
C PHE A 42 -0.71 0.64 5.91
N PRO A 43 -1.54 -0.39 5.74
CA PRO A 43 -2.28 -0.60 4.50
C PRO A 43 -3.52 0.32 4.46
N PHE A 44 -3.66 1.08 3.39
CA PHE A 44 -4.77 2.00 3.18
C PHE A 44 -5.48 1.72 1.85
N PRO A 45 -6.50 0.85 1.84
CA PRO A 45 -7.28 0.60 0.64
C PRO A 45 -8.23 1.77 0.34
N THR A 46 -8.13 2.35 -0.85
CA THR A 46 -8.99 3.46 -1.28
C THR A 46 -9.35 3.34 -2.75
N HIS A 47 -10.65 3.44 -3.10
CA HIS A 47 -11.15 3.46 -4.48
C HIS A 47 -10.59 2.36 -5.41
N GLY A 48 -10.43 1.12 -4.91
CA GLY A 48 -9.83 0.04 -5.70
C GLY A 48 -8.31 0.20 -5.87
N THR A 49 -7.64 0.93 -4.98
CA THR A 49 -6.18 0.98 -4.90
C THR A 49 -5.75 0.60 -3.50
N LEU A 50 -4.58 -0.01 -3.36
CA LEU A 50 -3.94 -0.31 -2.09
C LEU A 50 -2.75 0.64 -1.93
N ARG A 51 -2.93 1.67 -1.08
CA ARG A 51 -1.87 2.60 -0.67
C ARG A 51 -1.18 2.10 0.59
N PHE A 52 0.06 2.54 0.81
CA PHE A 52 0.83 2.25 2.01
C PHE A 52 1.25 3.54 2.69
N LEU A 53 1.24 3.57 4.01
CA LEU A 53 1.63 4.72 4.82
C LEU A 53 2.69 4.29 5.84
N ARG A 54 3.68 5.15 6.10
CA ARG A 54 4.67 4.89 7.17
C ARG A 54 4.08 5.10 8.57
N THR A 55 3.19 6.09 8.68
CA THR A 55 2.58 6.50 9.96
C THR A 55 1.06 6.59 9.79
N ALA A 56 0.32 6.18 10.82
CA ALA A 56 -1.14 6.28 10.80
C ALA A 56 -1.60 7.75 10.80
N PRO A 57 -2.60 8.14 9.98
CA PRO A 57 -3.13 9.51 9.97
C PRO A 57 -3.73 9.87 11.35
N PRO A 58 -3.64 11.13 11.82
CA PRO A 58 -3.96 12.33 11.02
C PRO A 58 -2.81 13.34 10.84
N ARG A 59 -1.53 12.97 11.07
CA ARG A 59 -0.53 14.02 11.30
C ARG A 59 0.03 14.76 10.08
N GLN A 60 0.17 14.15 8.88
CA GLN A 60 0.72 14.87 7.72
C GLN A 60 0.14 14.29 6.42
N SER A 61 -0.74 15.05 5.76
CA SER A 61 -1.27 14.72 4.43
C SER A 61 -0.20 14.63 3.34
N GLU A 62 0.96 15.24 3.54
CA GLU A 62 2.10 15.20 2.62
C GLU A 62 2.87 13.86 2.68
N GLU A 63 2.90 13.18 3.83
CA GLU A 63 3.53 11.85 3.95
C GLU A 63 2.67 10.74 3.32
N ILE A 64 1.34 10.94 3.25
CA ILE A 64 0.40 10.01 2.62
C ILE A 64 0.71 9.83 1.13
N ASP A 65 1.36 10.81 0.53
CA ASP A 65 1.56 10.88 -0.91
C ASP A 65 2.97 10.50 -1.34
N SER A 66 3.88 10.15 -0.41
CA SER A 66 5.29 9.85 -0.73
C SER A 66 5.58 8.38 -1.07
N LEU A 67 4.60 7.48 -0.96
CA LEU A 67 4.80 6.06 -1.20
C LEU A 67 4.08 5.57 -2.46
N PRO A 68 4.71 4.63 -3.19
CA PRO A 68 4.06 3.96 -4.30
C PRO A 68 2.85 3.14 -3.85
N PHE A 69 1.87 3.00 -4.73
CA PHE A 69 0.62 2.30 -4.47
C PHE A 69 0.20 1.41 -5.64
N ILE A 70 -0.63 0.41 -5.34
CA ILE A 70 -1.09 -0.58 -6.30
C ILE A 70 -2.53 -0.26 -6.69
N VAL A 71 -2.85 -0.26 -7.98
CA VAL A 71 -4.22 -0.25 -8.46
C VAL A 71 -4.74 -1.68 -8.47
N CYS A 72 -5.66 -1.98 -7.56
CA CYS A 72 -6.35 -3.25 -7.47
C CYS A 72 -7.50 -3.28 -8.49
N GLY A 73 -7.55 -4.30 -9.33
CA GLY A 73 -8.57 -4.43 -10.36
C GLY A 73 -8.31 -5.66 -11.20
N GLU A 74 -8.77 -5.62 -12.45
CA GLU A 74 -8.44 -6.67 -13.42
C GLU A 74 -6.96 -6.57 -13.81
N PRO A 75 -6.26 -7.71 -13.96
CA PRO A 75 -4.90 -7.71 -14.46
C PRO A 75 -4.84 -7.06 -15.86
N PRO A 76 -3.80 -6.26 -16.15
CA PRO A 76 -2.60 -6.06 -15.33
C PRO A 76 -2.77 -5.02 -14.20
N TYR A 77 -2.27 -5.37 -13.01
CA TYR A 77 -2.19 -4.48 -11.85
C TYR A 77 -1.18 -3.37 -12.13
N GLN A 78 -1.59 -2.11 -11.95
CA GLN A 78 -0.72 -0.97 -12.20
C GLN A 78 -0.12 -0.46 -10.89
N VAL A 79 1.19 -0.22 -10.88
CA VAL A 79 1.90 0.36 -9.74
C VAL A 79 2.29 1.79 -10.09
N TYR A 80 1.74 2.74 -9.34
CA TYR A 80 2.05 4.15 -9.51
C TYR A 80 2.96 4.64 -8.39
N ALA A 81 3.79 5.62 -8.72
CA ALA A 81 4.55 6.38 -7.77
C ALA A 81 3.64 7.23 -6.89
N ALA A 82 4.24 7.76 -5.82
CA ALA A 82 3.78 8.90 -5.05
C ALA A 82 2.89 9.87 -5.86
N GLY A 83 1.67 10.16 -5.40
CA GLY A 83 0.82 11.19 -5.99
C GLY A 83 0.29 10.96 -7.41
N TYR A 84 0.29 9.72 -7.92
CA TYR A 84 0.07 9.47 -9.36
C TYR A 84 1.10 10.19 -10.25
N SER A 85 2.30 10.48 -9.71
CA SER A 85 3.32 11.23 -10.45
C SER A 85 3.82 10.48 -11.68
N GLU A 86 3.96 9.16 -11.60
CA GLU A 86 4.42 8.31 -12.70
C GLU A 86 3.92 6.87 -12.53
N LEU A 87 3.75 6.13 -13.62
CA LEU A 87 3.54 4.69 -13.62
C LEU A 87 4.90 3.98 -13.50
N LEU A 88 5.16 3.38 -12.34
CA LEU A 88 6.40 2.65 -12.07
C LEU A 88 6.46 1.33 -12.85
N GLY A 89 5.30 0.70 -13.03
CA GLY A 89 5.20 -0.54 -13.79
C GLY A 89 3.82 -1.16 -13.74
N THR A 90 3.65 -2.23 -14.51
CA THR A 90 2.46 -3.07 -14.46
C THR A 90 2.87 -4.50 -14.17
N ALA A 91 1.99 -5.23 -13.48
CA ALA A 91 2.21 -6.59 -13.03
C ALA A 91 1.03 -7.46 -13.45
N ALA A 92 1.31 -8.67 -13.93
CA ALA A 92 0.25 -9.62 -14.28
C ALA A 92 -0.33 -10.27 -13.01
N THR A 93 0.49 -10.37 -11.95
CA THR A 93 0.11 -10.99 -10.68
C THR A 93 0.18 -10.00 -9.50
N PRO A 94 -0.62 -10.22 -8.44
CA PRO A 94 -0.57 -9.38 -7.24
C PRO A 94 0.78 -9.46 -6.53
N GLU A 95 1.46 -10.61 -6.57
CA GLU A 95 2.82 -10.79 -6.04
C GLU A 95 3.85 -9.92 -6.76
N GLU A 96 3.81 -9.88 -8.09
CA GLU A 96 4.67 -9.00 -8.88
C GLU A 96 4.39 -7.52 -8.58
N ALA A 97 3.12 -7.14 -8.42
CA ALA A 97 2.76 -5.76 -8.07
C ALA A 97 3.33 -5.37 -6.71
N ALA A 98 3.20 -6.25 -5.71
CA ALA A 98 3.76 -6.03 -4.38
C ALA A 98 5.30 -5.96 -4.40
N ALA A 99 5.95 -6.84 -5.18
CA ALA A 99 7.40 -6.82 -5.36
C ALA A 99 7.88 -5.53 -6.04
N LEU A 100 7.15 -5.04 -7.05
CA LEU A 100 7.44 -3.76 -7.71
C LEU A 100 7.34 -2.60 -6.73
N VAL A 101 6.27 -2.53 -5.94
CA VAL A 101 6.16 -1.50 -4.88
C VAL A 101 7.38 -1.57 -3.98
N VAL A 102 7.76 -2.75 -3.48
CA VAL A 102 8.93 -2.90 -2.59
C VAL A 102 10.24 -2.50 -3.27
N ALA A 103 10.42 -2.83 -4.54
CA ALA A 103 11.60 -2.48 -5.32
C ALA A 103 11.71 -0.97 -5.55
N HIS A 104 10.57 -0.28 -5.65
CA HIS A 104 10.48 1.16 -5.83
C HIS A 104 10.19 1.93 -4.53
N LEU A 105 10.15 1.25 -3.37
CA LEU A 105 10.08 1.93 -2.09
C LEU A 105 11.38 2.72 -1.93
N PRO A 106 11.33 4.02 -1.61
CA PRO A 106 12.54 4.75 -1.27
C PRO A 106 13.17 4.08 -0.06
N GLU A 107 14.37 3.52 -0.23
CA GLU A 107 15.15 2.88 0.84
C GLU A 107 15.45 3.88 1.98
N ASP A 108 15.48 5.17 1.65
CA ASP A 108 15.60 6.28 2.58
C ASP A 108 14.23 6.81 2.99
N ALA A 109 13.69 6.21 4.05
CA ALA A 109 12.70 6.83 4.93
C ALA A 109 13.30 7.67 6.04
N GLY A 110 14.60 7.89 5.96
CA GLY A 110 15.36 8.50 7.03
C GLY A 110 16.80 8.57 6.60
N SER A 111 17.10 9.42 5.61
CA SER A 111 18.27 10.30 5.62
C SER A 111 18.25 11.22 4.40
N ASP A 112 18.38 12.51 4.71
CA ASP A 112 18.88 13.59 3.86
C ASP A 112 17.99 14.14 2.72
N ARG A 113 17.50 15.36 2.93
CA ARG A 113 18.07 16.48 2.19
C ARG A 113 18.11 17.78 3.01
N SER A 114 19.32 18.34 2.99
CA SER A 114 19.80 19.60 3.56
C SER A 114 19.13 20.85 2.99
#